data_AF-A0A5D2L6Y9-F1
#
_entry.id   AF-A0A5D2L6Y9-F1
#
_cell.length_a   1.000
_cell.length_b   1.000
_cell.length_c   1.000
_cell.angle_alpha   90.00
_cell.angle_beta   90.00
_cell.angle_gamma   90.00
#
_symmetry.space_group_name_H-M   'P 1'
#
loop_
_entity.id
_entity.type
_entity.pdbx_description
1 polymer ?
#
loop_
_entity_poly.entity_id
_entity_poly.type
_entity_poly.pdbx_seq_one_letter_code
_entity_poly.pdbx_strand_id
1 'polypeptide(L)' 'MVKGGQNLPADVIQVIDQLERHCLSPDGSLISKSAYYDLQLAREEMSRERLRYLEAMKIPNNSEDFLHLPHNFRPPA' A
#
# COMPACT_ATOMS: atom_id res chain seq x y z
N MET A 1 -10.72 18.98 -0.62
CA MET A 1 -10.02 20.24 -0.25
C MET A 1 -10.93 21.04 0.66
N VAL A 2 -10.74 20.94 1.98
CA VAL A 2 -11.50 21.72 2.96
C VAL A 2 -10.97 23.15 2.91
N LYS A 3 -11.74 24.08 2.32
CA LYS A 3 -11.56 25.53 2.53
C LYS A 3 -11.98 25.85 3.98
N GLY A 4 -11.15 25.48 4.95
CA GLY A 4 -11.43 25.62 6.39
C GLY A 4 -10.59 26.69 7.09
N GLY A 5 -9.94 27.59 6.35
CA GLY A 5 -8.98 28.55 6.91
C GLY A 5 -9.54 29.95 7.22
N GLN A 6 -10.81 30.23 6.93
CA GLN A 6 -11.30 31.62 6.91
C GLN A 6 -11.59 32.23 8.30
N ASN A 7 -11.31 31.52 9.40
CA ASN A 7 -11.55 32.01 10.78
C ASN A 7 -10.55 31.43 11.82
N LEU A 8 -9.39 30.95 11.38
CA LEU A 8 -8.37 30.42 12.29
C LEU A 8 -7.29 31.48 12.56
N PRO A 9 -6.75 31.55 13.80
CA PRO A 9 -5.57 32.37 14.07
C PRO A 9 -4.43 32.03 13.09
N ALA A 10 -3.66 33.05 12.67
CA ALA A 10 -2.61 32.88 11.66
C ALA A 10 -1.61 31.76 12.02
N ASP A 11 -1.28 31.62 13.30
CA ASP A 11 -0.38 30.58 13.82
C ASP A 11 -0.93 29.17 13.58
N VAL A 12 -2.24 28.98 13.74
CA VAL A 12 -2.90 27.69 13.52
C VAL A 12 -2.86 27.32 12.04
N ILE A 13 -3.08 28.29 11.15
CA ILE A 13 -2.97 28.08 9.70
C ILE A 13 -1.53 27.68 9.33
N GLN A 14 -0.54 28.36 9.88
CA GLN A 14 0.87 28.06 9.64
C GLN A 14 1.26 26.66 10.14
N VAL A 15 0.77 26.25 11.31
CA VAL A 15 1.02 24.91 11.86
C VAL A 15 0.38 23.85 10.97
N ILE A 16 -0.87 24.04 10.54
CA ILE A 16 -1.56 23.11 9.64
C ILE A 16 -0.75 22.94 8.34
N ASP A 17 -0.31 24.03 7.74
CA ASP A 17 0.44 24.04 6.50
C ASP A 17 1.82 23.35 6.65
N GLN A 18 2.52 23.56 7.78
CA GLN A 18 3.76 22.82 8.06
C GLN A 18 3.51 21.32 8.26
N LEU A 19 2.43 20.95 8.96
CA LEU A 19 2.07 19.55 9.16
C LEU A 19 1.73 18.88 7.83
N GLU A 20 0.91 19.52 7.00
CA GLU A 20 0.54 19.01 5.66
C GLU A 20 1.75 18.81 4.76
N ARG A 21 2.74 19.71 4.80
CA ARG A 21 3.93 19.60 3.95
C ARG A 21 4.96 18.59 4.45
N HIS A 22 5.17 18.51 5.76
CA HIS A 22 6.32 17.80 6.33
C HIS A 22 5.95 16.52 7.09
N CYS A 23 4.78 16.48 7.72
CA CYS A 23 4.44 15.43 8.68
C CYS A 23 3.33 14.50 8.20
N LEU A 24 2.42 14.99 7.36
CA LEU A 24 1.24 14.24 6.94
C LEU A 24 1.40 13.63 5.55
N SER A 25 0.57 12.63 5.29
CA SER A 25 0.47 11.96 4.00
C SER A 25 0.00 12.90 2.88
N PRO A 26 0.58 12.81 1.68
CA PRO A 26 0.18 13.63 0.52
C PRO A 26 -1.21 13.28 -0.04
N ASP A 27 -1.79 12.14 0.35
CA ASP A 27 -3.12 11.70 -0.13
C ASP A 27 -4.30 12.32 0.65
N GLY A 28 -4.01 13.16 1.65
CA GLY A 28 -5.03 13.83 2.47
C GLY A 28 -5.68 12.95 3.53
N SER A 29 -5.16 11.74 3.78
CA SER A 29 -5.66 10.83 4.83
C SER A 29 -5.34 11.28 6.26
N LEU A 30 -4.58 12.38 6.42
CA LEU A 30 -4.15 12.95 7.70
C LEU A 30 -3.37 11.96 8.59
N ILE A 31 -2.84 10.88 8.02
CA ILE A 31 -1.90 9.99 8.72
C ILE A 31 -0.48 10.55 8.63
N SER A 32 0.41 10.06 9.50
CA SER A 32 1.82 10.41 9.40
C SER A 32 2.42 9.94 8.08
N LYS A 33 3.34 10.74 7.56
CA LYS A 33 4.03 10.48 6.30
C LYS A 33 4.78 9.15 6.32
N SER A 34 5.36 8.77 7.46
CA SER A 34 5.99 7.46 7.62
C SER A 34 4.99 6.30 7.52
N ALA A 35 3.88 6.37 8.26
CA ALA A 35 2.84 5.34 8.23
C ALA A 35 2.26 5.18 6.82
N TYR A 36 2.11 6.28 6.07
CA TYR A 36 1.68 6.23 4.67
C TYR A 36 2.64 5.42 3.80
N TYR A 37 3.96 5.64 3.90
CA TYR A 37 4.94 4.90 3.12
C TYR A 37 5.04 3.44 3.57
N ASP A 38 5.00 3.17 4.87
CA ASP A 38 5.05 1.80 5.40
C ASP A 38 3.84 0.98 4.92
N LEU A 39 2.64 1.59 4.92
CA LEU A 39 1.43 0.94 4.40
C LEU A 39 1.48 0.72 2.89
N GLN A 40 2.03 1.67 2.12
CA GLN A 40 2.21 1.47 0.68
C GLN A 40 3.16 0.32 0.39
N LEU A 41 4.31 0.26 1.08
CA LEU A 41 5.26 -0.82 0.93
C LEU A 41 4.63 -2.18 1.29
N ALA A 42 3.93 -2.25 2.42
CA ALA A 42 3.22 -3.47 2.82
C ALA A 42 2.18 -3.92 1.78
N ARG A 43 1.48 -2.96 1.17
CA ARG A 43 0.51 -3.23 0.10
C ARG A 43 1.18 -3.75 -1.17
N GLU A 44 2.31 -3.18 -1.57
CA GLU A 44 3.09 -3.63 -2.72
C GLU A 44 3.60 -5.06 -2.51
N GLU A 45 4.15 -5.35 -1.34
CA GLU A 45 4.64 -6.67 -0.93
C GLU A 45 3.52 -7.71 -0.96
N MET A 46 2.37 -7.41 -0.34
CA MET A 46 1.21 -8.30 -0.36
C MET A 46 0.69 -8.51 -1.79
N SER A 47 0.65 -7.46 -2.61
CA SER A 47 0.15 -7.56 -3.99
C SER A 47 1.08 -8.40 -4.86
N ARG A 48 2.40 -8.26 -4.67
CA ARG A 48 3.42 -9.07 -5.32
C ARG A 48 3.31 -10.54 -4.94
N GLU A 49 3.17 -10.81 -3.65
CA GLU A 49 3.02 -12.19 -3.17
C GLU A 49 1.71 -12.81 -3.66
N ARG A 50 0.59 -12.07 -3.61
CA ARG A 50 -0.68 -12.52 -4.17
C ARG A 50 -0.56 -12.87 -5.66
N LEU A 51 0.17 -12.09 -6.45
CA LEU A 51 0.37 -12.38 -7.86
C LEU A 51 1.14 -13.69 -8.05
N ARG A 52 2.21 -13.91 -7.30
CA ARG A 52 2.97 -15.17 -7.32
C ARG A 52 2.10 -16.37 -6.98
N TYR A 53 1.28 -16.25 -5.93
CA TYR A 53 0.31 -17.30 -5.58
C TYR A 53 -0.67 -17.59 -6.71
N LEU A 54 -1.25 -16.55 -7.32
CA LEU A 54 -2.19 -16.73 -8.43
C LEU A 54 -1.53 -17.36 -9.66
N GLU A 55 -0.29 -16.98 -9.98
CA GLU A 55 0.48 -17.59 -11.07
C GLU A 55 0.78 -19.06 -10.81
N ALA A 56 1.15 -19.41 -9.57
CA ALA A 56 1.39 -20.79 -9.18
C ALA A 56 0.10 -21.63 -9.10
N MET A 57 -1.04 -21.00 -8.82
CA MET A 57 -2.36 -21.64 -8.79
C MET A 57 -3.05 -21.72 -10.16
N LYS A 58 -2.47 -21.15 -11.23
CA LYS A 58 -3.01 -21.35 -12.58
C LYS A 58 -3.03 -22.84 -12.85
N ILE A 59 -4.23 -23.43 -12.78
CA ILE A 59 -4.45 -24.84 -13.03
C ILE A 59 -3.97 -25.08 -14.46
N PRO A 60 -2.98 -25.94 -14.65
CA PRO A 60 -2.52 -26.18 -15.98
C PRO A 60 -3.56 -26.92 -16.80
N ASN A 61 -3.75 -26.47 -18.03
CA ASN A 61 -4.72 -27.05 -18.96
C ASN A 61 -4.26 -28.42 -19.49
N ASN A 62 -3.02 -28.82 -19.20
CA ASN A 62 -2.44 -30.11 -19.58
C ASN A 62 -1.57 -30.69 -18.45
N SER A 63 -1.47 -32.01 -18.42
CA SER A 63 -0.73 -32.78 -17.41
C SER A 63 0.78 -32.51 -17.33
N GLU A 64 1.38 -31.91 -18.37
CA GLU A 64 2.83 -31.65 -18.47
C GLU A 64 3.29 -30.43 -17.67
N ASP A 65 2.40 -29.47 -17.40
CA ASP A 65 2.75 -28.23 -16.71
C ASP A 65 2.92 -28.40 -15.19
N PHE A 66 2.45 -29.53 -14.63
CA PHE A 66 2.69 -29.88 -13.22
C PHE A 66 4.19 -30.09 -12.92
N LEU A 67 5.01 -30.35 -13.95
CA LEU A 67 6.46 -30.50 -13.82
C LEU A 67 7.20 -29.15 -13.69
N HIS A 68 6.51 -28.03 -13.94
CA HIS A 68 7.06 -26.68 -13.81
C HIS A 68 6.68 -25.97 -12.50
N LEU A 69 5.96 -26.62 -11.59
CA LEU A 69 5.76 -26.05 -10.27
C LEU A 69 7.12 -25.94 -9.54
N PRO A 70 7.46 -24.76 -8.98
CA PRO A 70 8.70 -24.62 -8.23
C PRO A 70 8.71 -25.62 -7.07
N HIS A 71 9.83 -26.31 -6.88
CA HIS A 71 10.00 -27.39 -5.90
C HIS A 71 9.69 -26.98 -4.44
N ASN A 72 9.62 -25.68 -4.14
CA ASN A 72 9.26 -25.14 -2.84
C ASN A 72 7.75 -24.83 -2.68
N PHE A 73 6.90 -25.21 -3.63
CA PHE A 73 5.47 -24.98 -3.55
C PHE A 73 4.84 -25.88 -2.47
N ARG A 74 4.57 -25.31 -1.30
CA ARG A 74 3.73 -25.93 -0.28
C ARG A 74 2.28 -25.49 -0.54
N PRO A 75 1.38 -26.39 -0.97
CA PRO A 75 -0.02 -26.02 -1.14
C PRO A 75 -0.62 -25.65 0.24
N PRO A 76 -1.52 -24.65 0.30
CA PRO A 76 -2.28 -24.38 1.50
C PRO A 76 -3.19 -25.58 1.83
N ALA A 77 -3.26 -25.93 3.11
CA ALA A 77 -4.09 -27.01 3.64
C ALA A 77 -5.59 -26.72 3.53
#